data_AF-A0A7X6QDX0-F1
#
_entry.id   AF-A0A7X6QDX0-F1
#
_cell.length_a   1.000
_cell.length_b   1.000
_cell.length_c   1.000
_cell.angle_alpha   90.00
_cell.angle_beta   90.00
_cell.angle_gamma   90.00
#
_symmetry.space_group_name_H-M   'P 1'
#
loop_
_entity.id
_entity.type
_entity.pdbx_description
1 polymer ?
#
loop_
_entity_poly.entity_id
_entity_poly.type
_entity_poly.pdbx_seq_one_letter_code
_entity_poly.pdbx_strand_id
1 'polypeptide(L)'
;GAREPLVAYNINLDTGDLSLAKQIAAQIREMNGGLKNVRALGLLLESRKIAQVSMNLTNTRETPLKVVYDEVQKRATAGGVGILESELIGLAPRSAFAGTDPQRLKLVNFTEDRILENHLKTFAAA
;
A
#
# COMPACT_ATOMS: atom_id res chain seq x y z
N GLY A 1 3.93 -15.61 17.99
CA GLY A 1 4.41 -14.53 18.88
C GLY A 1 3.69 -13.23 18.55
N ALA A 2 3.75 -12.24 19.44
CA ALA A 2 3.20 -10.89 19.22
C ALA A 2 4.10 -10.07 18.28
N ARG A 3 3.50 -9.17 17.49
CA ARG A 3 4.18 -8.30 16.52
C ARG A 3 3.39 -7.01 16.31
N GLU A 4 4.04 -6.00 15.77
CA GLU A 4 3.37 -4.80 15.28
C GLU A 4 2.30 -5.15 14.22
N PRO A 5 1.21 -4.35 14.12
CA PRO A 5 0.18 -4.56 13.12
C PRO A 5 0.76 -4.54 11.70
N LEU A 6 0.38 -5.54 10.91
CA LEU A 6 0.69 -5.58 9.49
C LEU A 6 -0.42 -4.92 8.70
N VAL A 7 -0.05 -4.02 7.81
CA VAL A 7 -0.96 -3.32 6.90
C VAL A 7 -0.78 -3.89 5.50
N ALA A 8 -1.87 -4.44 4.96
CA ALA A 8 -1.93 -4.91 3.58
C ALA A 8 -2.41 -3.75 2.69
N TYR A 9 -1.58 -3.35 1.74
CA TYR A 9 -1.79 -2.16 0.93
C TYR A 9 -1.35 -2.42 -0.51
N ASN A 10 -2.23 -2.14 -1.47
CA ASN A 10 -1.97 -2.39 -2.88
C ASN A 10 -2.06 -1.10 -3.69
N ILE A 11 -1.30 -1.01 -4.77
CA ILE A 11 -1.37 0.10 -5.74
C ILE A 11 -1.63 -0.47 -7.13
N ASN A 12 -2.70 -0.01 -7.76
CA ASN A 12 -3.10 -0.37 -9.12
C ASN A 12 -2.45 0.60 -10.12
N LEU A 13 -1.67 0.05 -11.05
CA LEU A 13 -0.97 0.80 -12.07
C LEU A 13 -1.88 1.01 -13.29
N ASP A 14 -1.70 2.12 -14.01
CA ASP A 14 -2.42 2.39 -15.26
C ASP A 14 -1.80 1.62 -16.45
N THR A 15 -1.70 0.29 -16.29
CA THR A 15 -1.16 -0.64 -17.27
C THR A 15 -1.51 -2.08 -16.89
N GLY A 16 -1.52 -2.98 -17.87
CA GLY A 16 -1.54 -4.43 -17.66
C GLY A 16 -0.14 -5.07 -17.60
N ASP A 17 0.94 -4.27 -17.61
CA ASP A 17 2.32 -4.78 -17.63
C ASP A 17 2.74 -5.36 -16.26
N LEU A 18 2.59 -6.68 -16.15
CA LEU A 18 3.04 -7.46 -15.00
C LEU A 18 4.56 -7.36 -14.77
N SER A 19 5.35 -7.20 -15.82
CA SER A 19 6.81 -7.12 -15.69
C SER A 19 7.21 -5.83 -14.99
N LEU A 20 6.59 -4.70 -15.34
CA LEU A 20 6.77 -3.43 -14.65
C LEU A 20 6.39 -3.54 -13.16
N ALA A 21 5.21 -4.10 -12.85
CA ALA A 21 4.80 -4.28 -11.46
C ALA A 21 5.77 -5.16 -10.66
N LYS A 22 6.28 -6.25 -11.25
CA LYS A 22 7.29 -7.12 -10.63
C LYS A 22 8.61 -6.40 -10.41
N GLN A 23 9.05 -5.58 -11.35
CA GLN A 23 10.26 -4.77 -11.21
C GLN A 23 10.11 -3.76 -10.07
N ILE A 24 9.01 -3.02 -10.02
CA ILE A 24 8.73 -2.06 -8.94
C ILE A 24 8.72 -2.78 -7.59
N ALA A 25 7.96 -3.88 -7.47
CA ALA A 25 7.88 -4.67 -6.23
C ALA A 25 9.26 -5.18 -5.78
N ALA A 26 10.09 -5.68 -6.71
CA ALA A 26 11.44 -6.14 -6.42
C ALA A 26 12.35 -5.02 -5.93
N GLN A 27 12.16 -3.79 -6.38
CA GLN A 27 12.99 -2.66 -6.00
C GLN A 27 12.58 -2.02 -4.66
N ILE A 28 11.29 -2.05 -4.30
CA ILE A 28 10.79 -1.44 -3.06
C ILE A 28 10.85 -2.38 -1.84
N ARG A 29 10.89 -3.70 -2.05
CA ARG A 29 10.86 -4.66 -0.93
C ARG A 29 12.19 -4.72 -0.18
N GLU A 30 12.10 -4.79 1.14
CA GLU A 30 13.25 -4.78 2.06
C GLU A 30 14.25 -5.90 1.75
N MET A 31 13.76 -7.10 1.44
CA MET A 31 14.62 -8.27 1.18
C MET A 31 15.60 -8.07 0.00
N ASN A 32 15.36 -7.06 -0.83
CA ASN A 32 16.22 -6.69 -1.95
C ASN A 32 16.96 -5.35 -1.70
N GLY A 33 17.01 -4.87 -0.45
CA GLY A 33 17.61 -3.58 -0.10
C GLY A 33 16.71 -2.36 -0.33
N GLY A 34 15.40 -2.59 -0.52
CA GLY A 34 14.40 -1.52 -0.66
C GLY A 34 14.03 -0.84 0.66
N LEU A 35 12.77 -0.43 0.78
CA LEU A 35 12.23 0.22 1.96
C LEU A 35 12.16 -0.75 3.14
N LYS A 36 12.54 -0.30 4.34
CA LYS A 36 12.44 -1.09 5.56
C LYS A 36 11.00 -1.49 5.85
N ASN A 37 10.80 -2.67 6.43
CA ASN A 37 9.49 -3.19 6.82
C ASN A 37 8.49 -3.35 5.67
N VAL A 38 8.97 -3.41 4.41
CA VAL A 38 8.13 -3.57 3.22
C VAL A 38 8.38 -4.91 2.57
N ARG A 39 7.31 -5.67 2.37
CA ARG A 39 7.27 -6.85 1.50
C ARG A 39 6.39 -6.52 0.32
N ALA A 40 6.81 -6.86 -0.89
CA ALA A 40 6.05 -6.53 -2.10
C ALA A 40 6.11 -7.63 -3.16
N LEU A 41 5.03 -7.74 -3.92
CA LEU A 41 4.86 -8.62 -5.08
C LEU A 41 4.19 -7.83 -6.23
N GLY A 42 4.58 -8.14 -7.47
CA GLY A 42 3.88 -7.67 -8.67
C GLY A 42 2.88 -8.72 -9.13
N LEU A 43 1.62 -8.33 -9.28
CA LEU A 43 0.49 -9.20 -9.64
C LEU A 43 -0.26 -8.64 -10.85
N LEU A 44 -0.96 -9.50 -11.58
CA LEU A 44 -1.89 -9.12 -12.64
C LEU A 44 -3.31 -9.42 -12.15
N LEU A 45 -4.16 -8.41 -12.13
CA LEU A 45 -5.59 -8.55 -11.85
C LEU A 45 -6.29 -8.95 -13.15
N GLU A 46 -6.38 -10.25 -13.43
CA GLU A 46 -6.90 -10.79 -14.69
C GLU A 46 -8.29 -10.23 -15.06
N SER A 47 -9.18 -10.08 -14.09
CA SER A 47 -10.55 -9.57 -14.31
C SER A 47 -10.59 -8.13 -14.79
N ARG A 48 -9.57 -7.32 -14.45
CA ARG A 48 -9.47 -5.90 -14.81
C ARG A 48 -8.40 -5.63 -15.87
N LYS A 49 -7.55 -6.62 -16.18
CA LYS A 49 -6.35 -6.48 -17.02
C LYS A 49 -5.40 -5.38 -16.54
N ILE A 50 -5.27 -5.24 -15.21
CA ILE A 50 -4.45 -4.21 -14.55
C ILE A 50 -3.34 -4.87 -13.74
N ALA A 51 -2.13 -4.35 -13.84
CA ALA A 51 -1.00 -4.74 -13.01
C ALA A 51 -1.05 -4.01 -11.66
N GLN A 52 -0.71 -4.73 -10.61
CA GLN A 52 -0.79 -4.26 -9.22
C GLN A 52 0.53 -4.51 -8.50
N VAL A 53 0.97 -3.53 -7.72
CA VAL A 53 2.03 -3.70 -6.71
C VAL A 53 1.33 -3.99 -5.38
N SER A 54 1.33 -5.25 -4.96
CA SER A 54 0.75 -5.69 -3.69
C SER A 54 1.80 -5.70 -2.59
N MET A 55 1.48 -5.12 -1.43
CA MET A 55 2.45 -4.91 -0.36
C MET A 55 1.90 -5.27 1.01
N ASN A 56 2.80 -5.75 1.87
CA ASN A 56 2.59 -5.86 3.31
C ASN A 56 3.64 -5.00 4.02
N LEU A 57 3.16 -4.06 4.83
CA LEU A 57 4.00 -3.21 5.68
C LEU A 57 3.94 -3.74 7.11
N THR A 58 5.09 -4.12 7.67
CA THR A 58 5.16 -4.75 9.00
C THR A 58 5.38 -3.77 10.14
N ASN A 59 5.75 -2.52 9.84
CA ASN A 59 5.88 -1.44 10.82
C ASN A 59 5.65 -0.10 10.10
N THR A 60 4.43 0.42 10.22
CA THR A 60 4.04 1.67 9.55
C THR A 60 4.47 2.93 10.30
N ARG A 61 5.01 2.82 11.51
CA ARG A 61 5.62 3.95 12.23
C ARG A 61 6.96 4.32 11.61
N GLU A 62 7.74 3.32 11.22
CA GLU A 62 9.01 3.52 10.53
C GLU A 62 8.82 3.76 9.03
N THR A 63 7.86 3.09 8.40
CA THR A 63 7.59 3.26 6.96
C THR A 63 6.10 3.49 6.72
N PRO A 64 5.64 4.76 6.75
CA PRO A 64 4.24 5.13 6.50
C PRO A 64 3.81 4.86 5.05
N LEU A 65 2.49 4.78 4.82
CA LEU A 65 1.90 4.55 3.48
C LEU A 65 2.33 5.60 2.46
N LYS A 66 2.54 6.85 2.91
CA LYS A 66 3.07 7.94 2.09
C LYS A 66 4.38 7.56 1.39
N VAL A 67 5.30 6.94 2.12
CA VAL A 67 6.66 6.64 1.64
C VAL A 67 6.60 5.56 0.56
N VAL A 68 5.87 4.47 0.80
CA VAL A 68 5.71 3.41 -0.21
C VAL A 68 4.95 3.90 -1.44
N TYR A 69 3.93 4.75 -1.25
CA TYR A 69 3.17 5.31 -2.37
C TYR A 69 4.05 6.22 -3.24
N ASP A 70 4.83 7.13 -2.64
CA ASP A 70 5.72 8.02 -3.37
C ASP A 70 6.79 7.24 -4.15
N GLU A 71 7.33 6.17 -3.56
CA GLU A 71 8.35 5.35 -4.20
C GLU A 71 7.78 4.53 -5.37
N VAL A 72 6.57 3.96 -5.23
CA VAL A 72 5.86 3.29 -6.33
C VAL A 72 5.50 4.30 -7.43
N GLN A 73 4.98 5.47 -7.07
CA GLN A 73 4.62 6.54 -8.01
C GLN A 73 5.84 6.97 -8.84
N LYS A 74 6.97 7.23 -8.18
CA LYS A 74 8.22 7.60 -8.84
C LYS A 74 8.66 6.56 -9.88
N ARG A 75 8.63 5.28 -9.53
CA ARG A 75 9.06 4.18 -10.40
C ARG A 75 8.07 3.91 -11.54
N ALA A 76 6.77 3.97 -11.26
CA ALA A 76 5.73 3.88 -12.27
C ALA A 76 5.85 5.01 -13.30
N THR A 77 6.03 6.26 -12.84
CA THR A 77 6.23 7.42 -13.72
C THR A 77 7.52 7.29 -14.54
N ALA A 78 8.60 6.77 -13.97
CA ALA A 78 9.82 6.48 -14.73
C ALA A 78 9.61 5.41 -15.82
N GLY A 79 8.66 4.50 -15.62
CA GLY A 79 8.19 3.54 -16.62
C GLY A 79 7.09 4.08 -17.57
N GLY A 80 6.77 5.38 -17.51
CA GLY A 80 5.73 5.99 -18.35
C GLY A 80 4.29 5.65 -17.95
N VAL A 81 4.08 5.14 -16.73
CA VAL A 81 2.78 4.63 -16.26
C VAL A 81 2.29 5.43 -15.06
N GLY A 82 0.98 5.70 -15.01
CA GLY A 82 0.32 6.34 -13.88
C GLY A 82 -0.09 5.37 -12.77
N ILE A 83 -0.53 5.92 -11.63
CA ILE A 83 -1.28 5.16 -10.62
C ILE A 83 -2.77 5.46 -10.81
N LEU A 84 -3.59 4.42 -10.92
CA LEU A 84 -5.05 4.56 -10.99
C LEU A 84 -5.62 4.85 -9.60
N GLU A 85 -5.31 3.96 -8.66
CA GLU A 85 -5.87 3.94 -7.31
C GLU A 85 -4.98 3.10 -6.39
N SER A 86 -5.27 3.15 -5.09
CA SER A 86 -4.73 2.24 -4.10
C SER A 86 -5.81 1.62 -3.25
N GLU A 87 -5.50 0.49 -2.63
CA GLU A 87 -6.43 -0.30 -1.84
C GLU A 87 -5.82 -0.61 -0.49
N LEU A 88 -6.55 -0.26 0.58
CA LEU A 88 -6.26 -0.76 1.92
C LEU A 88 -7.07 -2.04 2.16
N ILE A 89 -6.39 -3.15 2.40
CA ILE A 89 -7.04 -4.43 2.69
C ILE A 89 -7.15 -4.61 4.21
N GLY A 90 -8.37 -4.51 4.72
CA GLY A 90 -8.66 -4.62 6.15
C GLY A 90 -8.61 -3.27 6.87
N LEU A 91 -7.89 -3.22 7.99
CA LEU A 91 -7.73 -2.03 8.84
C LEU A 91 -6.26 -1.59 8.86
N ALA A 92 -6.01 -0.30 9.08
CA ALA A 92 -4.68 0.23 9.33
C ALA A 92 -4.66 1.06 10.62
N PRO A 93 -3.57 1.04 11.40
CA PRO A 93 -3.40 1.98 12.51
C PRO A 93 -3.27 3.41 11.96
N ARG A 94 -3.69 4.39 12.74
CA ARG A 94 -3.59 5.82 12.35
C ARG A 94 -2.16 6.24 11.99
N SER A 95 -1.15 5.62 12.61
CA SER A 95 0.26 5.86 12.27
C SER A 95 0.60 5.57 10.81
N ALA A 96 -0.16 4.70 10.13
CA ALA A 96 0.07 4.38 8.73
C ALA A 96 -0.13 5.58 7.79
N PHE A 97 -0.94 6.55 8.20
CA PHE A 97 -1.27 7.76 7.43
C PHE A 97 -0.41 8.97 7.83
N ALA A 98 0.63 8.78 8.65
CA ALA A 98 1.46 9.89 9.11
C ALA A 98 2.04 10.70 7.93
N GLY A 99 1.83 12.02 7.97
CA GLY A 99 2.35 12.96 6.98
C GLY A 99 1.59 12.99 5.64
N THR A 100 0.42 12.36 5.51
CA THR A 100 -0.39 12.41 4.29
C THR A 100 -1.88 12.39 4.60
N ASP A 101 -2.67 12.98 3.71
CA ASP A 101 -4.12 12.75 3.66
C ASP A 101 -4.40 11.44 2.90
N PRO A 102 -5.34 10.58 3.35
CA PRO A 102 -5.81 9.41 2.61
C PRO A 102 -6.21 9.71 1.14
N GLN A 103 -6.75 10.89 0.85
CA GLN A 103 -7.11 11.31 -0.52
C GLN A 103 -5.89 11.37 -1.45
N ARG A 104 -4.72 11.77 -0.94
CA ARG A 104 -3.47 11.82 -1.73
C ARG A 104 -3.00 10.43 -2.15
N LEU A 105 -3.35 9.42 -1.38
CA LEU A 105 -3.00 8.02 -1.65
C LEU A 105 -3.92 7.39 -2.71
N LYS A 106 -4.94 8.10 -3.19
CA LYS A 106 -5.97 7.58 -4.10
C LYS A 106 -6.63 6.30 -3.58
N LEU A 107 -6.85 6.24 -2.26
CA LEU A 107 -7.48 5.10 -1.63
C LEU A 107 -8.94 4.97 -2.06
N VAL A 108 -9.30 3.85 -2.70
CA VAL A 108 -10.70 3.56 -3.02
C VAL A 108 -11.44 3.02 -1.82
N ASN A 109 -12.72 3.43 -1.69
CA ASN A 109 -13.64 2.97 -0.65
C ASN A 109 -13.09 3.16 0.79
N PHE A 110 -12.23 4.18 1.00
CA PHE A 110 -11.72 4.48 2.32
C PHE A 110 -12.72 5.29 3.14
N THR A 111 -12.87 4.87 4.39
CA THR A 111 -13.74 5.46 5.39
C THR A 111 -13.00 5.41 6.73
N GLU A 112 -13.31 6.33 7.64
CA GLU A 112 -12.61 6.48 8.92
C GLU A 112 -12.70 5.24 9.84
N ASP A 113 -13.68 4.34 9.64
CA ASP A 113 -13.79 3.05 10.34
C ASP A 113 -12.71 2.03 9.90
N ARG A 114 -12.00 2.30 8.80
CA ARG A 114 -10.81 1.53 8.40
C ARG A 114 -9.59 1.86 9.25
N ILE A 115 -9.65 2.91 10.07
CA ILE A 115 -8.64 3.22 11.07
C ILE A 115 -8.88 2.32 12.29
N LEU A 116 -7.88 1.49 12.62
CA LEU A 116 -7.96 0.48 13.68
C LEU A 116 -8.44 1.08 15.02
N GLU A 117 -7.90 2.24 15.41
CA GLU A 117 -8.26 2.90 16.66
C GLU A 117 -9.71 3.40 16.69
N ASN A 118 -10.26 3.80 15.54
CA ASN A 118 -11.65 4.20 15.43
C ASN A 118 -12.55 2.96 15.50
N HIS A 119 -12.17 1.89 14.81
CA HIS A 119 -12.89 0.62 14.82
C HIS A 119 -13.01 0.00 16.22
N LEU A 120 -11.90 0.02 16.98
CA LEU A 120 -11.88 -0.48 18.37
C LEU A 120 -12.79 0.33 19.30
N LYS A 121 -12.86 1.66 19.12
CA LYS A 121 -13.77 2.51 19.91
C LYS A 121 -15.24 2.18 19.64
N THR A 122 -15.59 1.96 18.37
CA THR A 122 -16.95 1.54 18.01
C THR A 122 -17.30 0.21 18.64
N PHE A 123 -16.38 -0.76 18.62
CA PHE A 123 -16.59 -2.06 19.25
C PHE A 123 -16.72 -1.97 20.78
N ALA A 124 -15.90 -1.16 21.44
CA ALA A 124 -15.97 -0.97 22.89
C ALA A 124 -17.22 -0.20 23.37
N ALA A 125 -17.92 0.48 22.46
CA ALA A 125 -19.14 1.23 22.73
C ALA A 125 -20.43 0.44 22.40
N ALA A 126 -20.30 -0.79 21.87
CA ALA A 126 -21.40 -1.72 21.59
C ALA A 126 -21.52 -2.78 22.69
#